data_AF-A0A7X7AL21-F1
#
_entry.id   AF-A0A7X7AL21-F1
#
_cell.length_a   1.000
_cell.length_b   1.000
_cell.length_c   1.000
_cell.angle_alpha   90.00
_cell.angle_beta   90.00
_cell.angle_gamma   90.00
#
_symmetry.space_group_name_H-M   'P 1'
#
loop_
_entity.id
_entity.type
_entity.pdbx_description
1 polymer ?
#
loop_
_entity_poly.entity_id
_entity_poly.type
_entity_poly.pdbx_seq_one_letter_code
_entity_poly.pdbx_strand_id
1 'polypeptide(L)'
;MMLSHMNRQMEPSGPLSATWFKLPNGNLMHRCGIELVKDGRQWRMTDQSGLEFAWFAIREQGLSRHEAQGLANLLVEQGALWADHGLH
;
A
#
# COMPACT_ATOMS: atom_id res chain seq x y z
N MET A 1 -9.08 41.79 -10.30
CA MET A 1 -9.91 40.86 -9.51
C MET A 1 -9.38 39.46 -9.75
N MET A 2 -8.95 38.78 -8.69
CA MET A 2 -8.42 37.42 -8.75
C MET A 2 -9.56 36.41 -8.88
N LEU A 3 -9.39 35.41 -9.76
CA LEU A 3 -10.06 34.13 -9.63
C LEU A 3 -9.01 33.04 -9.79
N SER A 4 -8.55 32.57 -8.64
CA SER A 4 -7.74 31.38 -8.43
C SER A 4 -8.53 30.15 -8.88
N HIS A 5 -8.10 29.50 -9.96
CA HIS A 5 -8.43 28.10 -10.20
C HIS A 5 -7.11 27.34 -10.27
N MET A 6 -6.68 26.87 -9.10
CA MET A 6 -5.69 25.80 -8.99
C MET A 6 -6.31 24.54 -9.60
N ASN A 7 -6.15 24.38 -10.92
CA ASN A 7 -6.36 23.11 -11.57
C ASN A 7 -5.17 22.22 -11.22
N ARG A 8 -5.20 21.59 -10.04
CA ARG A 8 -4.24 20.56 -9.63
C ARG A 8 -4.56 19.29 -10.42
N GLN A 9 -4.27 19.32 -11.71
CA GLN A 9 -4.14 18.11 -12.51
C GLN A 9 -2.92 17.37 -11.96
N MET A 10 -3.16 16.29 -11.22
CA MET A 10 -2.16 15.24 -11.05
C MET A 10 -2.03 14.55 -12.41
N GLU A 11 -1.23 15.16 -13.28
CA GLU A 11 -0.72 14.48 -14.48
C GLU A 11 0.21 13.36 -14.00
N PRO A 12 -0.05 12.07 -14.34
CA PRO A 12 0.87 10.99 -14.02
C PRO A 12 2.02 11.02 -15.03
N SER A 13 2.94 11.97 -14.87
CA SER A 13 4.19 12.03 -15.64
C SER A 13 5.32 11.35 -14.87
N GLY A 14 5.32 10.02 -14.89
CA GLY A 14 6.41 9.19 -14.37
C GLY A 14 6.37 7.77 -14.94
N PRO A 15 7.53 7.08 -15.10
CA PRO A 15 7.57 5.70 -15.56
C PRO A 15 6.73 4.85 -14.59
N LEU A 16 5.83 3.99 -15.11
CA LEU A 16 4.89 3.12 -14.37
C LEU A 16 5.15 3.12 -12.86
N SER A 17 4.50 4.07 -12.16
CA SER A 17 4.92 4.55 -10.85
C SER A 17 5.07 3.39 -9.86
N ALA A 18 6.17 3.39 -9.09
CA ALA A 18 6.47 2.39 -8.08
C ALA A 18 5.20 1.87 -7.36
N THR A 19 5.07 0.56 -7.24
CA THR A 19 3.89 -0.08 -6.63
C THR A 19 3.78 0.24 -5.13
N TRP A 20 4.89 0.65 -4.52
CA TRP A 20 5.06 1.01 -3.12
C TRP A 20 5.66 2.40 -3.00
N PHE A 21 5.25 3.11 -1.95
CA PHE A 21 5.71 4.46 -1.64
C PHE A 21 6.03 4.56 -0.15
N LYS A 22 7.08 5.30 0.21
CA LYS A 22 7.39 5.60 1.61
C LYS A 22 6.64 6.85 2.07
N LEU A 23 5.92 6.75 3.17
CA LEU A 23 5.19 7.84 3.80
C LEU A 23 6.11 8.68 4.71
N PRO A 24 5.75 9.94 5.03
CA PRO A 24 6.55 10.80 5.93
C PRO A 24 6.77 10.24 7.33
N ASN A 25 5.84 9.39 7.82
CA ASN A 25 5.95 8.69 9.10
C ASN A 25 6.90 7.47 9.06
N GLY A 26 7.47 7.15 7.89
CA GLY A 26 8.35 6.00 7.69
C GLY A 26 7.64 4.70 7.28
N ASN A 27 6.31 4.68 7.26
CA ASN A 27 5.51 3.54 6.79
C ASN A 27 5.57 3.41 5.26
N LEU A 28 5.10 2.28 4.75
CA LEU A 28 4.99 2.03 3.32
C LEU A 28 3.52 1.99 2.92
N MET A 29 3.19 2.57 1.78
CA MET A 29 1.87 2.55 1.20
C MET A 29 1.92 1.83 -0.14
N HIS A 30 1.11 0.79 -0.30
CA HIS A 30 0.86 0.18 -1.59
C HIS A 30 -0.08 1.07 -2.41
N ARG A 31 0.03 1.05 -3.74
CA ARG A 31 -0.85 1.81 -4.65
C ARG A 31 -2.36 1.56 -4.46
N CYS A 32 -2.75 0.44 -3.84
CA CYS A 32 -4.15 0.13 -3.56
C CYS A 32 -4.63 0.57 -2.17
N GLY A 33 -3.85 1.38 -1.44
CA GLY A 33 -4.24 1.94 -0.14
C GLY A 33 -3.87 1.11 1.08
N ILE A 34 -3.08 0.04 0.91
CA ILE A 34 -2.60 -0.80 2.02
C ILE A 34 -1.34 -0.20 2.63
N GLU A 35 -1.39 0.09 3.94
CA GLU A 35 -0.26 0.61 4.69
C GLU A 35 0.45 -0.49 5.47
N LEU A 36 1.78 -0.51 5.37
CA LEU A 36 2.67 -1.35 6.17
C LEU A 36 3.46 -0.50 7.16
N VAL A 37 3.60 -1.03 8.37
CA VAL A 37 4.38 -0.47 9.47
C VAL A 37 5.52 -1.43 9.83
N LYS A 38 6.68 -0.88 10.21
CA LYS A 38 7.80 -1.66 10.73
C LYS A 38 7.72 -1.69 12.25
N ASP A 39 7.44 -2.85 12.85
CA ASP A 39 7.26 -3.01 14.31
C ASP A 39 8.58 -3.15 15.10
N GLY A 40 9.66 -2.58 14.55
CA GLY A 40 11.02 -2.70 15.08
C GLY A 40 11.76 -3.97 14.63
N ARG A 41 11.06 -5.04 14.19
CA ARG A 41 11.71 -6.25 13.66
C ARG A 41 11.23 -6.62 12.26
N GLN A 42 9.93 -6.50 11.98
CA GLN A 42 9.34 -6.95 10.74
C GLN A 42 8.35 -5.92 10.19
N TRP A 43 8.13 -5.99 8.87
CA TRP A 43 7.03 -5.28 8.23
C TRP A 43 5.74 -6.05 8.45
N ARG A 44 4.64 -5.32 8.71
CA ARG A 44 3.29 -5.88 8.80
C ARG A 44 2.27 -4.84 8.35
N MET A 45 1.08 -5.28 7.96
CA MET A 45 -0.03 -4.34 7.73
C MET A 45 -0.37 -3.61 9.03
N THR A 46 -0.79 -2.34 8.92
CA THR A 46 -1.46 -1.67 10.03
C THR A 46 -2.75 -2.40 10.39
N ASP A 47 -3.23 -2.24 11.62
CA ASP A 47 -4.45 -2.93 12.06
C ASP A 47 -5.66 -2.51 11.21
N GLN A 48 -5.71 -1.23 10.79
CA GLN A 48 -6.74 -0.71 9.88
C GLN A 48 -6.64 -1.34 8.49
N SER A 49 -5.47 -1.29 7.85
CA SER A 49 -5.28 -1.87 6.52
C SER A 49 -5.49 -3.37 6.52
N GLY A 50 -5.12 -4.08 7.58
CA GLY A 50 -5.38 -5.51 7.74
C GLY A 50 -6.87 -5.84 7.76
N LEU A 51 -7.67 -5.05 8.49
CA LEU A 51 -9.13 -5.22 8.54
C LEU A 51 -9.79 -4.92 7.18
N GLU A 52 -9.44 -3.80 6.56
CA GLU A 52 -9.98 -3.38 5.26
C GLU A 52 -9.61 -4.39 4.16
N PHE A 53 -8.35 -4.84 4.16
CA PHE A 53 -7.88 -5.86 3.24
C PHE A 53 -8.63 -7.18 3.42
N ALA A 54 -8.78 -7.66 4.66
CA ALA A 54 -9.51 -8.89 4.94
C ALA A 54 -10.98 -8.79 4.50
N TRP A 55 -11.62 -7.65 4.74
CA TRP A 55 -12.98 -7.40 4.27
C TRP A 55 -13.06 -7.47 2.75
N PHE A 56 -12.21 -6.72 2.04
CA PHE A 56 -12.17 -6.72 0.58
C PHE A 56 -11.86 -8.10 0.00
N ALA A 57 -10.81 -8.77 0.49
CA ALA A 57 -10.38 -10.07 0.01
C ALA A 57 -11.47 -11.14 0.17
N ILE A 58 -12.13 -11.18 1.32
CA ILE A 58 -13.12 -12.22 1.61
C ILE A 58 -14.47 -11.89 0.97
N ARG A 59 -14.94 -10.65 1.07
CA ARG A 59 -16.30 -10.26 0.66
C ARG A 59 -16.39 -9.89 -0.81
N GLU A 60 -15.42 -9.13 -1.31
CA GLU A 60 -15.45 -8.60 -2.67
C GLU A 60 -14.73 -9.53 -3.65
N GLN A 61 -13.65 -10.18 -3.23
CA GLN A 61 -12.90 -11.13 -4.07
C GLN A 61 -13.30 -12.59 -3.85
N GLY A 62 -14.15 -12.87 -2.85
CA GLY A 62 -14.63 -14.23 -2.57
C GLY A 62 -13.54 -15.19 -2.08
N LEU A 63 -12.40 -14.67 -1.61
CA LEU A 63 -11.31 -15.50 -1.12
C LEU A 63 -11.68 -16.17 0.20
N SER A 64 -11.26 -17.43 0.37
CA SER A 64 -11.27 -18.04 1.68
C SER A 64 -10.35 -17.28 2.63
N ARG A 65 -10.57 -17.44 3.95
CA ARG A 65 -9.70 -16.85 4.97
C ARG A 65 -8.22 -17.21 4.77
N HIS A 66 -7.95 -18.44 4.32
CA HIS A 66 -6.58 -18.90 4.08
C HIS A 66 -5.94 -18.22 2.87
N GLU A 67 -6.67 -18.09 1.77
CA GLU A 67 -6.21 -17.38 0.57
C GLU A 67 -5.99 -15.88 0.83
N ALA A 68 -6.92 -15.24 1.55
CA ALA A 68 -6.78 -13.85 1.97
C ALA A 68 -5.52 -13.66 2.84
N GLN A 69 -5.26 -14.57 3.79
CA GLN A 69 -4.04 -14.52 4.60
C GLN A 69 -2.77 -14.70 3.75
N GLY A 70 -2.79 -15.65 2.80
CA GLY A 70 -1.67 -15.85 1.89
C GLY A 70 -1.37 -14.61 1.05
N LEU A 71 -2.40 -13.96 0.51
CA LEU A 71 -2.24 -12.73 -0.26
C LEU A 71 -1.76 -11.56 0.62
N ALA A 72 -2.24 -11.46 1.86
CA ALA A 72 -1.74 -10.46 2.80
C ALA A 72 -0.24 -10.63 3.09
N ASN A 73 0.20 -11.88 3.31
CA ASN A 73 1.61 -12.18 3.54
C ASN A 73 2.47 -11.82 2.32
N LEU A 74 2.02 -12.14 1.11
CA LEU A 74 2.72 -11.78 -0.12
C LEU A 74 2.87 -10.26 -0.29
N LEU A 75 1.84 -9.49 0.05
CA LEU A 75 1.91 -8.02 0.02
C LEU A 75 2.92 -7.49 1.04
N VAL A 76 2.93 -8.05 2.26
CA VAL A 76 3.89 -7.67 3.30
C VAL A 76 5.32 -7.98 2.85
N GLU A 77 5.56 -9.17 2.29
CA GLU A 77 6.88 -9.58 1.76
C GLU A 77 7.33 -8.67 0.62
N GLN A 78 6.45 -8.37 -0.33
CA GLN A 78 6.77 -7.47 -1.44
C GLN A 78 7.11 -6.05 -0.96
N GLY A 79 6.32 -5.52 -0.02
CA GLY A 79 6.58 -4.21 0.58
C GLY A 79 7.89 -4.19 1.37
N ALA A 80 8.20 -5.24 2.12
CA ALA A 80 9.46 -5.38 2.83
C ALA A 80 10.67 -5.38 1.89
N LEU A 81 10.61 -6.20 0.82
CA LEU A 81 11.65 -6.26 -0.21
C LEU A 81 11.84 -4.90 -0.89
N TRP A 82 10.74 -4.22 -1.22
CA TRP A 82 10.81 -2.87 -1.78
C TRP A 82 11.45 -1.88 -0.79
N ALA A 83 11.14 -1.96 0.51
CA ALA A 83 11.72 -1.07 1.51
C ALA A 83 13.23 -1.25 1.68
N ASP A 84 13.68 -2.51 1.64
CA ASP A 84 15.07 -2.86 1.90
C ASP A 84 15.95 -2.70 0.65
N HIS A 85 15.37 -2.85 -0.54
CA HIS A 85 16.11 -2.84 -1.80
C HIS A 85 15.70 -1.71 -2.78
N GLY A 86 14.65 -0.94 -2.48
CA GLY A 86 14.16 0.18 -3.29
C GLY A 86 13.58 -0.16 -4.67
N LEU A 87 13.69 -1.42 -5.10
CA LEU A 87 13.55 -1.98 -6.45
C LEU A 87 13.80 -1.01 -7.62
N HIS A 88 14.97 -1.23 -8.26
CA HIS A 88 15.26 -0.84 -9.64
C HIS A 88 14.14 -1.17 -10.62
#